data_AF-K3WGA6-F1
#
_entry.id   AF-K3WGA6-F1
#
_cell.length_a   1.000
_cell.length_b   1.000
_cell.length_c   1.000
_cell.angle_alpha   90.00
_cell.angle_beta   90.00
_cell.angle_gamma   90.00
#
_symmetry.space_group_name_H-M   'P 1'
#
loop_
_entity.id
_entity.type
_entity.pdbx_description
1 polymer ?
#
loop_
_entity_poly.entity_id
_entity_poly.type
_entity_poly.pdbx_seq_one_letter_code
_entity_poly.pdbx_strand_id
1 'polypeptide(L)'
;MSQSLRQYFYRVKRHWQRHFDSPVLVEWLFALLCEFCRLERSTIKSTNQHEGSAENTNIQTCCLFHKLGSNPTGVDRIRRLFQEMVDSIRTQGNALCWRLCLRFEVALGKIDAARKIFYRGLAKCPWSKALYLDGIRVLRPYLSEEECKELIEFMAAKELHVREDI
;
A
#
# COMPACT_ATOMS: atom_id res chain seq x y z
N MET A 1 5.05 -6.63 18.81
CA MET A 1 4.54 -5.30 19.20
C MET A 1 4.30 -5.29 20.68
N SER A 2 4.82 -4.28 21.38
CA SER A 2 4.58 -4.09 22.81
C SER A 2 3.09 -3.83 23.07
N GLN A 3 2.60 -4.25 24.24
CA GLN A 3 1.21 -4.08 24.66
C GLN A 3 0.79 -2.60 24.70
N SER A 4 1.73 -1.71 25.00
CA SER A 4 1.57 -0.25 25.03
C SER A 4 1.13 0.33 23.68
N LEU A 5 1.71 -0.16 22.57
CA LEU A 5 1.38 0.30 21.22
C LEU A 5 -0.04 -0.11 20.79
N ARG A 6 -0.50 -1.31 21.22
CA ARG A 6 -1.89 -1.73 20.99
C ARG A 6 -2.88 -0.88 21.76
N GLN A 7 -2.57 -0.54 23.01
CA GLN A 7 -3.43 0.32 23.83
C GLN A 7 -3.49 1.75 23.28
N TYR A 8 -2.36 2.30 22.82
CA TYR A 8 -2.32 3.57 22.11
C TYR A 8 -3.24 3.54 20.87
N PHE A 9 -3.16 2.49 20.05
CA PHE A 9 -4.06 2.34 18.90
C PHE A 9 -5.54 2.23 19.29
N TYR A 10 -5.91 1.46 20.32
CA TYR A 10 -7.30 1.42 20.77
C TYR A 10 -7.78 2.80 21.25
N ARG A 11 -6.90 3.58 21.88
CA ARG A 11 -7.21 4.96 22.30
C ARG A 11 -7.37 5.88 21.08
N VAL A 12 -6.44 5.83 20.14
CA VAL A 12 -6.46 6.63 18.91
C VAL A 12 -7.67 6.27 18.02
N LYS A 13 -7.93 4.97 17.82
CA LYS A 13 -9.13 4.48 17.11
C LYS A 13 -10.43 4.90 17.79
N ARG A 14 -10.49 4.84 19.13
CA ARG A 14 -11.65 5.34 19.88
C ARG A 14 -11.76 6.87 19.80
N HIS A 15 -10.65 7.58 19.76
CA HIS A 15 -10.62 9.03 19.58
C HIS A 15 -11.18 9.41 18.20
N TRP A 16 -10.73 8.76 17.12
CA TRP A 16 -11.28 8.94 15.77
C TRP A 16 -12.80 8.70 15.73
N GLN A 17 -13.27 7.62 16.36
CA GLN A 17 -14.69 7.28 16.42
C GLN A 17 -15.53 8.27 17.24
N ARG A 18 -14.92 8.96 18.21
CA ARG A 18 -15.62 9.89 19.11
C ARG A 18 -15.62 11.32 18.61
N HIS A 19 -14.54 11.75 17.96
CA HIS A 19 -14.37 13.14 17.54
C HIS A 19 -14.71 13.38 16.08
N PHE A 20 -15.04 12.32 15.30
CA PHE A 20 -15.24 12.40 13.85
C PHE A 20 -14.03 13.02 13.11
N ASP A 21 -12.87 13.04 13.75
CA ASP A 21 -11.64 13.60 13.21
C ASP A 21 -10.91 12.56 12.36
N SER A 22 -10.64 12.93 11.11
CA SER A 22 -10.04 12.04 10.12
C SER A 22 -8.55 11.81 10.38
N PRO A 23 -7.99 10.62 10.62
CA PRO A 23 -6.63 10.47 11.20
C PRO A 23 -5.49 11.20 10.46
N VAL A 24 -4.41 11.57 11.18
CA VAL A 24 -3.21 12.13 10.51
C VAL A 24 -2.34 11.01 9.92
N LEU A 25 -1.47 11.36 8.95
CA LEU A 25 -0.65 10.40 8.21
C LEU A 25 0.12 9.41 9.10
N VAL A 26 0.78 9.90 10.15
CA VAL A 26 1.60 9.05 11.04
C VAL A 26 0.76 7.96 11.70
N GLU A 27 -0.49 8.26 12.06
CA GLU A 27 -1.36 7.28 12.69
C GLU A 27 -1.83 6.21 11.69
N TRP A 28 -2.08 6.60 10.43
CA TRP A 28 -2.36 5.66 9.35
C TRP A 28 -1.17 4.74 9.06
N LEU A 29 0.03 5.31 8.93
CA LEU A 29 1.26 4.53 8.72
C LEU A 29 1.48 3.54 9.85
N PHE A 30 1.26 3.99 11.09
CA PHE A 30 1.36 3.12 12.26
C PHE A 30 0.31 1.99 12.24
N ALA A 31 -0.95 2.30 11.90
CA ALA A 31 -2.02 1.30 11.77
C ALA A 31 -1.69 0.24 10.70
N LEU A 32 -1.18 0.68 9.54
CA LEU A 32 -0.70 -0.22 8.49
C LEU A 32 0.41 -1.13 9.02
N LEU A 33 1.44 -0.57 9.65
CA LEU A 33 2.56 -1.31 10.24
C LEU A 33 2.09 -2.37 11.24
N CYS A 34 1.08 -2.04 12.05
CA CYS A 34 0.45 -2.96 12.99
C CYS A 34 -0.23 -4.15 12.28
N GLU A 35 -1.01 -3.88 11.22
CA GLU A 35 -1.67 -4.95 10.46
C GLU A 35 -0.66 -5.80 9.68
N PHE A 36 0.41 -5.22 9.13
CA PHE A 36 1.52 -5.99 8.56
C PHE A 36 2.17 -6.90 9.60
N CYS A 37 2.52 -6.39 10.78
CA CYS A 37 3.06 -7.18 11.88
C CYS A 37 2.11 -8.31 12.35
N ARG A 38 0.80 -8.05 12.30
CA ARG A 38 -0.23 -9.02 12.69
C ARG A 38 -0.38 -10.11 11.64
N LEU A 39 -0.35 -9.75 10.36
CA LEU A 39 -0.34 -10.68 9.23
C LEU A 39 0.86 -11.62 9.36
N GLU A 40 2.07 -11.08 9.52
CA GLU A 40 3.30 -11.86 9.69
C GLU A 40 3.17 -12.86 10.85
N ARG A 41 2.68 -12.42 12.02
CA ARG A 41 2.50 -13.30 13.19
C ARG A 41 1.46 -14.39 13.00
N SER A 42 0.37 -14.11 12.28
CA SER A 42 -0.66 -15.11 12.02
C SER A 42 -0.13 -16.27 11.18
N THR A 43 0.80 -15.98 10.27
CA THR A 43 1.42 -17.00 9.40
C THR A 43 2.48 -17.86 10.13
N ILE A 44 3.20 -17.30 11.10
CA ILE A 44 4.18 -18.07 11.92
C ILE A 44 3.47 -19.13 12.77
N LYS A 45 2.27 -18.82 13.28
CA LYS A 45 1.50 -19.78 14.10
C LYS A 45 0.97 -20.97 13.30
N SER A 46 0.64 -20.79 12.02
CA SER A 46 0.21 -21.90 11.15
C SER A 46 1.37 -22.82 10.76
N THR A 47 2.61 -22.31 10.68
CA THR A 47 3.79 -23.13 10.37
C THR A 47 4.20 -24.04 11.53
N ASN A 48 3.97 -23.63 12.79
CA ASN A 48 4.38 -24.39 13.98
C ASN A 48 3.37 -25.47 14.45
N GLN A 49 2.23 -25.66 13.76
CA GLN A 49 1.20 -26.65 14.15
C GLN A 49 1.24 -27.96 13.35
N HIS A 50 2.16 -28.12 12.39
CA HIS A 50 2.34 -29.35 11.60
C HIS A 50 3.66 -30.07 11.93
N GLU A 51 3.84 -30.51 13.19
CA GLU A 51 4.90 -31.46 13.58
C GLU A 51 4.37 -32.88 13.84
N GLY A 52 3.32 -33.31 13.12
CA GLY A 52 2.59 -34.54 13.46
C GLY A 52 2.14 -35.48 12.33
N SER A 53 2.40 -35.22 11.04
CA SER A 53 2.03 -36.18 9.98
C SER A 53 2.87 -36.02 8.72
N ALA A 54 3.49 -37.13 8.31
CA ALA A 54 4.30 -37.25 7.12
C ALA A 54 3.43 -37.22 5.85
N GLU A 55 3.35 -36.06 5.19
CA GLU A 55 3.14 -35.94 3.74
C GLU A 55 3.62 -34.55 3.28
N ASN A 56 4.64 -34.57 2.44
CA ASN A 56 5.59 -33.49 2.24
C ASN A 56 5.10 -32.49 1.18
N THR A 57 4.27 -31.52 1.57
CA THR A 57 4.16 -30.25 0.84
C THR A 57 4.50 -29.11 1.80
N ASN A 58 5.78 -29.07 2.18
CA ASN A 58 6.36 -27.98 2.93
C ASN A 58 6.37 -26.71 2.06
N ILE A 59 5.25 -25.98 2.01
CA ILE A 59 5.22 -24.63 1.43
C ILE A 59 5.87 -23.70 2.46
N GLN A 60 7.19 -23.77 2.54
CA GLN A 60 8.01 -22.68 3.07
C GLN A 60 7.75 -21.47 2.18
N THR A 61 7.02 -20.49 2.70
CA THR A 61 6.81 -19.22 1.99
C THR A 61 8.15 -18.49 1.89
N CYS A 62 8.76 -18.53 0.70
CA CYS A 62 10.14 -18.09 0.49
C CYS A 62 10.33 -16.55 0.61
N CYS A 63 9.25 -15.77 0.53
CA CYS A 63 9.32 -14.31 0.59
C CYS A 63 8.04 -13.65 1.16
N LEU A 64 8.15 -12.38 1.55
CA LEU A 64 7.05 -11.56 2.12
C LEU A 64 5.81 -11.51 1.20
N PHE A 65 6.01 -11.59 -0.12
CA PHE A 65 4.94 -11.58 -1.11
C PHE A 65 4.11 -12.87 -1.12
N HIS A 66 4.77 -14.04 -1.06
CA HIS A 66 4.07 -15.31 -0.89
C HIS A 66 3.34 -15.35 0.46
N LYS A 67 3.95 -14.83 1.53
CA LYS A 67 3.29 -14.69 2.84
C LYS A 67 2.02 -13.82 2.78
N LEU A 68 2.05 -12.76 1.97
CA LEU A 68 0.91 -11.88 1.75
C LEU A 68 -0.21 -12.62 1.00
N GLY A 69 0.13 -13.38 -0.05
CA GLY A 69 -0.83 -14.19 -0.80
C GLY A 69 -1.52 -15.31 0.01
N SER A 70 -0.83 -15.89 1.01
CA SER A 70 -1.37 -16.99 1.82
C SER A 70 -2.46 -16.59 2.83
N ASN A 71 -2.64 -15.30 3.14
CA ASN A 71 -3.65 -14.84 4.10
C ASN A 71 -4.57 -13.76 3.48
N PRO A 72 -5.60 -14.17 2.70
CA PRO A 72 -6.46 -13.23 1.99
C PRO A 72 -7.19 -12.27 2.94
N THR A 73 -7.65 -12.75 4.10
CA THR A 73 -8.35 -11.92 5.08
C THR A 73 -7.46 -10.82 5.67
N GLY A 74 -6.17 -11.09 5.87
CA GLY A 74 -5.23 -10.08 6.33
C GLY A 74 -4.90 -9.05 5.24
N VAL A 75 -4.76 -9.50 4.01
CA VAL A 75 -4.61 -8.61 2.85
C VAL A 75 -5.80 -7.67 2.72
N ASP A 76 -7.03 -8.18 2.83
CA ASP A 76 -8.24 -7.36 2.71
C ASP A 76 -8.36 -6.31 3.82
N ARG A 77 -7.86 -6.61 5.03
CA ARG A 77 -7.77 -5.60 6.10
C ARG A 77 -6.77 -4.50 5.77
N ILE A 78 -5.57 -4.87 5.29
CA ILE A 78 -4.54 -3.91 4.90
C ILE A 78 -5.04 -3.05 3.72
N ARG A 79 -5.67 -3.67 2.73
CA ARG A 79 -6.29 -2.98 1.59
C ARG A 79 -7.33 -1.98 2.05
N ARG A 80 -8.23 -2.37 2.98
CA ARG A 80 -9.23 -1.46 3.54
C ARG A 80 -8.59 -0.26 4.23
N LEU A 81 -7.55 -0.47 5.04
CA LEU A 81 -6.81 0.63 5.67
C LEU A 81 -6.17 1.56 4.63
N PHE A 82 -5.61 1.01 3.54
CA PHE A 82 -5.09 1.83 2.45
C PHE A 82 -6.19 2.67 1.78
N GLN A 83 -7.36 2.08 1.51
CA GLN A 83 -8.51 2.79 0.93
C GLN A 83 -8.97 3.93 1.85
N GLU A 84 -9.18 3.64 3.13
CA GLU A 84 -9.57 4.65 4.12
C GLU A 84 -8.51 5.78 4.25
N MET A 85 -7.22 5.43 4.19
CA MET A 85 -6.13 6.41 4.22
C MET A 85 -6.11 7.30 2.97
N VAL A 86 -6.33 6.78 1.77
CA VAL A 86 -6.31 7.61 0.55
C VAL A 86 -7.59 8.42 0.35
N ASP A 87 -8.71 8.00 0.95
CA ASP A 87 -10.00 8.70 0.90
C ASP A 87 -10.16 9.74 2.03
N SER A 88 -9.33 9.65 3.08
CA SER A 88 -9.34 10.60 4.20
C SER A 88 -8.93 12.02 3.76
N ILE A 89 -9.70 13.01 4.22
CA ILE A 89 -9.51 14.43 3.86
C ILE A 89 -8.10 14.93 4.22
N ARG A 90 -7.53 14.48 5.35
CA ARG A 90 -6.21 14.93 5.83
C ARG A 90 -5.04 14.29 5.07
N THR A 91 -5.27 13.22 4.31
CA THR A 91 -4.20 12.42 3.69
C THR A 91 -4.36 12.21 2.19
N GLN A 92 -5.54 12.47 1.60
CA GLN A 92 -5.79 12.33 0.16
C GLN A 92 -4.89 13.23 -0.70
N GLY A 93 -4.43 14.38 -0.17
CA GLY A 93 -3.50 15.28 -0.86
C GLY A 93 -2.02 14.90 -0.69
N ASN A 94 -1.72 13.80 0.02
CA ASN A 94 -0.36 13.37 0.26
C ASN A 94 0.04 12.25 -0.71
N ALA A 95 0.98 12.56 -1.60
CA ALA A 95 1.47 11.61 -2.60
C ALA A 95 2.08 10.33 -2.01
N LEU A 96 2.62 10.36 -0.79
CA LEU A 96 3.17 9.17 -0.14
C LEU A 96 2.07 8.11 0.08
N CYS A 97 0.86 8.51 0.46
CA CYS A 97 -0.27 7.60 0.66
C CYS A 97 -0.57 6.81 -0.62
N TRP A 98 -0.68 7.52 -1.74
CA TRP A 98 -0.93 6.95 -3.06
C TRP A 98 0.20 6.05 -3.53
N ARG A 99 1.46 6.46 -3.33
CA ARG A 99 2.64 5.66 -3.68
C ARG A 99 2.70 4.35 -2.91
N LEU A 100 2.42 4.37 -1.61
CA LEU A 100 2.39 3.17 -0.78
C LEU A 100 1.25 2.23 -1.20
N CYS A 101 0.05 2.76 -1.42
CA CYS A 101 -1.10 1.98 -1.88
C CYS A 101 -0.87 1.37 -3.28
N LEU A 102 -0.28 2.14 -4.21
CA LEU A 102 0.11 1.68 -5.53
C LEU A 102 1.07 0.49 -5.46
N ARG A 103 2.17 0.64 -4.71
CA ARG A 103 3.17 -0.42 -4.55
C ARG A 103 2.56 -1.66 -3.90
N PHE A 104 1.62 -1.49 -2.97
CA PHE A 104 0.90 -2.59 -2.35
C PHE A 104 0.04 -3.38 -3.34
N GLU A 105 -0.74 -2.73 -4.20
CA GLU A 105 -1.57 -3.44 -5.19
C GLU A 105 -0.72 -4.10 -6.30
N VAL A 106 0.35 -3.43 -6.76
CA VAL A 106 1.33 -4.05 -7.68
C VAL A 106 1.95 -5.28 -7.02
N ALA A 107 2.27 -5.20 -5.73
CA ALA A 107 2.85 -6.31 -5.01
C ALA A 107 1.92 -7.53 -4.90
N LEU A 108 0.61 -7.31 -4.93
CA LEU A 108 -0.39 -8.38 -4.96
C LEU A 108 -0.70 -8.89 -6.37
N GLY A 109 -0.01 -8.38 -7.39
CA GLY A 109 -0.30 -8.65 -8.79
C GLY A 109 -1.64 -8.07 -9.26
N LYS A 110 -2.22 -7.13 -8.52
CA LYS A 110 -3.51 -6.50 -8.85
C LYS A 110 -3.29 -5.25 -9.70
N ILE A 111 -2.82 -5.45 -10.93
CA ILE A 111 -2.40 -4.36 -11.82
C ILE A 111 -3.54 -3.41 -12.18
N ASP A 112 -4.76 -3.91 -12.42
CA ASP A 112 -5.91 -3.04 -12.71
C ASP A 112 -6.27 -2.14 -11.52
N ALA A 113 -6.18 -2.67 -10.30
CA ALA A 113 -6.38 -1.89 -9.08
C ALA A 113 -5.25 -0.86 -8.91
N ALA A 114 -4.00 -1.27 -9.15
CA ALA A 114 -2.85 -0.38 -9.13
C ALA A 114 -2.99 0.78 -10.12
N ARG A 115 -3.41 0.53 -11.37
CA ARG A 115 -3.68 1.57 -12.38
C ARG A 115 -4.76 2.54 -11.90
N LYS A 116 -5.88 2.03 -11.35
CA LYS A 116 -6.94 2.88 -10.77
C LYS A 116 -6.42 3.76 -9.62
N ILE A 117 -5.63 3.19 -8.71
CA ILE A 117 -5.02 3.93 -7.59
C ILE A 117 -4.04 4.99 -8.11
N PHE A 118 -3.24 4.67 -9.12
CA PHE A 118 -2.30 5.61 -9.72
C PHE A 118 -3.00 6.84 -10.30
N TYR A 119 -3.98 6.65 -11.20
CA TYR A 119 -4.69 7.76 -11.81
C TYR A 119 -5.54 8.57 -10.81
N ARG A 120 -6.17 7.91 -9.82
CA ARG A 120 -6.84 8.62 -8.71
C ARG A 120 -5.85 9.47 -7.91
N GLY A 121 -4.66 8.94 -7.65
CA GLY A 121 -3.59 9.66 -6.97
C GLY A 121 -3.10 10.86 -7.77
N LEU A 122 -2.93 10.73 -9.09
CA LEU A 122 -2.57 11.86 -9.95
C LEU A 122 -3.61 12.98 -9.92
N ALA A 123 -4.90 12.64 -9.93
CA ALA A 123 -5.98 13.61 -9.83
C ALA A 123 -5.95 14.39 -8.49
N LYS A 124 -5.49 13.75 -7.40
CA LYS A 124 -5.38 14.37 -6.08
C LYS A 124 -4.05 15.07 -5.82
N CYS A 125 -2.97 14.60 -6.46
CA CYS A 125 -1.60 15.06 -6.26
C CYS A 125 -0.90 15.40 -7.60
N PRO A 126 -1.43 16.31 -8.42
CA PRO A 126 -0.95 16.52 -9.79
C PRO A 126 0.45 17.14 -9.88
N TRP A 127 0.96 17.76 -8.80
CA TRP A 127 2.32 18.33 -8.77
C TRP A 127 3.37 17.38 -8.19
N SER A 128 3.00 16.14 -7.86
CA SER A 128 3.94 15.20 -7.25
C SER A 128 4.73 14.44 -8.30
N LYS A 129 5.89 14.97 -8.70
CA LYS A 129 6.84 14.28 -9.57
C LYS A 129 7.17 12.86 -9.09
N ALA A 130 7.30 12.68 -7.78
CA ALA A 130 7.58 11.37 -7.18
C ALA A 130 6.46 10.34 -7.42
N LEU A 131 5.20 10.76 -7.48
CA LEU A 131 4.07 9.87 -7.77
C LEU A 131 4.09 9.43 -9.23
N TYR A 132 4.28 10.37 -10.16
CA TYR A 132 4.41 10.04 -11.59
C TYR A 132 5.55 9.05 -11.84
N LEU A 133 6.75 9.34 -11.32
CA LEU A 133 7.92 8.49 -11.52
C LEU A 133 7.74 7.10 -10.89
N ASP A 134 7.15 7.00 -9.70
CA ASP A 134 6.84 5.70 -9.11
C ASP A 134 5.84 4.93 -9.97
N GLY A 135 4.79 5.59 -10.49
CA GLY A 135 3.81 5.00 -11.40
C GLY A 135 4.43 4.45 -12.67
N ILE A 136 5.17 5.29 -13.39
CA ILE A 136 5.88 4.88 -14.61
C ILE A 136 6.81 3.71 -14.30
N ARG A 137 7.58 3.77 -13.19
CA ARG A 137 8.53 2.72 -12.84
C ARG A 137 7.87 1.39 -12.50
N VAL A 138 6.82 1.38 -11.67
CA VAL A 138 6.19 0.14 -11.18
C VAL A 138 5.19 -0.44 -12.17
N LEU A 139 4.59 0.39 -13.03
CA LEU A 139 3.63 -0.04 -14.04
C LEU A 139 4.24 -0.14 -15.45
N ARG A 140 5.53 0.15 -15.65
CA ARG A 140 6.18 0.15 -16.96
C ARG A 140 5.87 -1.08 -17.84
N PRO A 141 5.87 -2.32 -17.31
CA PRO A 141 5.57 -3.51 -18.13
C PRO A 141 4.12 -3.59 -18.61
N TYR A 142 3.22 -2.79 -18.02
CA TYR A 142 1.77 -2.80 -18.24
C TYR A 142 1.24 -1.50 -18.84
N LEU A 143 2.12 -0.57 -19.18
CA LEU A 143 1.80 0.69 -19.85
C LEU A 143 2.24 0.61 -21.31
N SER A 144 1.39 1.10 -22.22
CA SER A 144 1.78 1.28 -23.61
C SER A 144 2.78 2.43 -23.75
N GLU A 145 3.43 2.52 -24.91
CA GLU A 145 4.38 3.61 -25.18
C GLU A 145 3.66 4.97 -25.22
N GLU A 146 2.44 4.99 -25.75
CA GLU A 146 1.56 6.16 -25.80
C GLU A 146 1.17 6.62 -24.40
N GLU A 147 0.74 5.70 -23.53
CA GLU A 147 0.41 6.03 -22.14
C GLU A 147 1.62 6.61 -21.39
N CYS A 148 2.82 6.09 -21.67
CA CYS A 148 4.05 6.63 -21.07
C CYS A 148 4.36 8.04 -21.59
N LYS A 149 4.21 8.28 -22.90
CA LYS A 149 4.40 9.61 -23.51
C LYS A 149 3.41 10.62 -22.94
N GLU A 150 2.13 10.28 -22.87
CA GLU A 150 1.09 11.14 -22.28
C GLU A 150 1.42 11.52 -20.83
N LEU A 151 1.88 10.55 -20.01
CA LEU A 151 2.28 10.82 -18.63
C LEU A 151 3.47 11.78 -18.55
N ILE A 152 4.45 11.65 -19.47
CA ILE A 152 5.61 12.54 -19.54
C ILE A 152 5.19 13.94 -20.00
N GLU A 153 4.32 14.04 -21.01
CA GLU A 153 3.76 15.31 -21.48
C GLU A 153 2.95 16.01 -20.39
N PHE A 154 2.14 15.27 -19.62
CA PHE A 154 1.44 15.82 -18.46
C PHE A 154 2.40 16.33 -17.39
N MET A 155 3.52 15.62 -17.14
CA MET A 155 4.55 16.12 -16.23
C MET A 155 5.20 17.40 -16.76
N ALA A 156 5.53 17.45 -18.05
CA ALA A 156 6.14 18.62 -18.70
C ALA A 156 5.20 19.84 -18.64
N ALA A 157 3.90 19.65 -18.93
CA ALA A 157 2.87 20.69 -18.82
C ALA A 157 2.67 21.22 -17.38
N LYS A 158 3.15 20.48 -16.37
CA LYS A 158 3.17 20.90 -14.96
C LYS A 158 4.54 21.38 -14.50
N GLU A 159 5.47 21.61 -15.43
CA GLU A 159 6.86 22.01 -15.18
C GLU A 159 7.64 21.01 -14.30
N LEU A 160 7.21 19.74 -14.29
CA LEU A 160 7.85 18.65 -13.56
C LEU A 160 8.91 17.99 -14.44
N HIS A 161 9.94 18.74 -14.80
CA HIS A 161 10.98 18.32 -15.73
C HIS A 161 11.76 17.11 -15.24
N VAL A 162 11.86 16.06 -16.06
CA VAL A 162 12.80 14.94 -15.86
C VAL A 162 14.16 15.39 -16.40
N ARG A 163 15.28 14.94 -15.79
CA ARG A 163 16.59 15.15 -16.42
C ARG A 163 16.63 14.25 -17.65
N GLU A 164 16.59 14.88 -18.82
CA GLU A 164 17.03 14.26 -20.06
C GLU A 164 18.55 14.28 -20.03
N ASP A 165 19.16 13.20 -19.55
CA ASP A 165 20.58 13.01 -19.80
C ASP A 165 20.71 12.64 -21.29
N ILE A 166 21.35 13.55 -22.04
CA ILE A 166 21.61 13.57 -23.49
C ILE A 166 22.28 12.26 -23.97
#